data_AF-V4HNJ5-F1
#
_entry.id   AF-V4HNJ5-F1
#
_cell.length_a   1.000
_cell.length_b   1.000
_cell.length_c   1.000
_cell.angle_alpha   90.00
_cell.angle_beta   90.00
_cell.angle_gamma   90.00
#
_symmetry.space_group_name_H-M   'P 1'
#
loop_
_entity.id
_entity.type
_entity.pdbx_description
1 polymer ?
#
loop_
_entity_poly.entity_id
_entity_poly.type
_entity_poly.pdbx_seq_one_letter_code
_entity_poly.pdbx_strand_id
1 'polypeptide(L)' 'MEKIINIHIEKLPEGLYLATSDDLQGLVAQGRTATEALE' A
#
# COMPACT_ATOMS: atom_id res chain seq x y z
N MET A 1 12.83 -9.82 -13.38
CA MET A 1 12.10 -10.96 -12.78
C MET A 1 10.84 -10.41 -12.15
N GLU A 2 9.72 -11.07 -12.38
CA GLU A 2 8.47 -10.72 -11.74
C GLU A 2 8.38 -11.43 -10.38
N LYS A 3 7.79 -10.76 -9.38
CA LYS A 3 7.59 -11.29 -8.04
C LYS A 3 6.16 -10.95 -7.60
N ILE A 4 5.48 -11.92 -7.00
CA ILE A 4 4.24 -11.68 -6.28
C ILE A 4 4.62 -11.32 -4.83
N ILE A 5 4.09 -10.21 -4.34
CA ILE A 5 4.30 -9.73 -2.96
C ILE A 5 2.96 -9.50 -2.28
N ASN A 6 2.97 -9.59 -0.94
CA ASN A 6 1.80 -9.26 -0.14
C ASN A 6 1.80 -7.76 0.15
N ILE A 7 0.65 -7.11 -0.06
CA ILE A 7 0.45 -5.72 0.31
C ILE A 7 -0.48 -5.65 1.51
N HIS A 8 -0.06 -4.90 2.52
CA HIS A 8 -0.90 -4.50 3.65
C HIS A 8 -1.60 -3.20 3.30
N ILE A 9 -2.93 -3.21 3.35
CA ILE A 9 -3.76 -2.03 3.14
C ILE A 9 -4.45 -1.68 4.46
N GLU A 10 -4.21 -0.47 4.95
CA GLU A 10 -4.83 0.07 6.16
C GLU A 10 -5.62 1.34 5.82
N LYS A 11 -6.83 1.47 6.36
CA LYS A 11 -7.59 2.72 6.29
C LYS A 11 -7.24 3.58 7.50
N LEU A 12 -6.68 4.75 7.25
CA LEU A 12 -6.23 5.67 8.27
C LEU A 12 -7.39 6.51 8.84
N PRO A 13 -7.25 7.04 10.08
CA PRO A 13 -8.26 7.90 10.71
C PRO A 13 -8.62 9.15 9.89
N GLU A 14 -7.69 9.65 9.08
CA GLU A 14 -7.87 10.80 8.19
C GLU A 14 -8.70 10.46 6.95
N GLY A 15 -9.09 9.20 6.78
CA GLY A 15 -9.91 8.72 5.65
C GLY A 15 -9.12 8.31 4.41
N LEU A 16 -7.79 8.27 4.49
CA LEU A 16 -6.89 7.78 3.43
C LEU A 16 -6.62 6.27 3.58
N TYR A 17 -6.04 5.67 2.55
CA TYR A 17 -5.50 4.31 2.57
C TYR A 17 -3.98 4.36 2.55
N LEU A 18 -3.33 3.58 3.41
CA LEU A 18 -1.89 3.35 3.47
C LEU A 18 -1.59 1.95 2.92
N ALA A 19 -0.67 1.88 1.97
CA ALA A 19 -0.14 0.64 1.42
C ALA A 19 1.31 0.43 1.87
N THR A 20 1.61 -0.70 2.49
CA THR A 20 2.96 -1.12 2.89
C THR A 20 3.21 -2.58 2.54
N SER A 21 4.47 -3.03 2.55
CA SER A 21 4.81 -4.44 2.35
C SER A 21 6.10 -4.82 3.07
N ASP A 22 6.06 -5.93 3.81
CA ASP A 22 7.27 -6.54 4.38
C ASP A 22 8.12 -7.24 3.31
N ASP A 23 7.53 -7.56 2.16
CA ASP A 23 8.20 -8.22 1.03
C ASP A 23 9.01 -7.26 0.15
N LEU A 24 8.78 -5.94 0.29
CA LEU A 24 9.42 -4.88 -0.49
C LEU A 24 9.83 -3.70 0.42
N GLN A 25 11.12 -3.65 0.76
CA GLN A 25 11.68 -2.58 1.58
C GLN A 25 11.43 -1.20 0.96
N GLY A 26 10.90 -0.29 1.78
CA GLY A 26 10.63 1.08 1.36
C GLY A 26 9.31 1.27 0.63
N LEU A 27 8.50 0.22 0.45
CA LEU A 27 7.15 0.38 -0.06
C LEU A 27 6.26 1.04 1.00
N VAL A 28 5.96 2.32 0.78
CA VAL A 28 5.03 3.12 1.56
C VAL A 28 4.32 4.06 0.57
N ALA A 29 3.03 3.86 0.37
CA ALA A 29 2.21 4.69 -0.52
C ALA A 29 0.86 5.03 0.13
N GLN A 30 0.30 6.18 -0.23
CA GLN A 30 -0.97 6.65 0.32
C GLN A 30 -1.90 7.17 -0.78
N GLY A 31 -3.19 6.92 -0.64
CA GLY A 31 -4.22 7.35 -1.60
C GLY A 31 -5.58 7.56 -0.93
N ARG A 32 -6.52 8.19 -1.64
CA ARG A 32 -7.92 8.34 -1.17
C ARG A 32 -8.69 7.03 -1.31
N THR A 33 -8.21 6.12 -2.16
CA THR A 33 -8.72 4.76 -2.32
C THR A 33 -7.58 3.75 -2.24
N ALA A 34 -7.91 2.48 -1.98
CA ALA A 34 -6.93 1.40 -1.99
C ALA A 34 -6.25 1.23 -3.36
N THR A 35 -6.98 1.47 -4.45
CA THR A 35 -6.44 1.44 -5.81
C THR A 35 -5.44 2.55 -6.04
N GLU A 36 -5.76 3.80 -5.65
CA GLU A 36 -4.83 4.93 -5.77
C GLU A 36 -3.53 4.71 -4.98
N ALA A 37 -3.59 4.04 -3.82
CA ALA A 37 -2.40 3.72 -3.04
C ALA A 37 -1.53 2.61 -3.68
N LEU A 38 -2.03 1.93 -4.71
CA LEU A 38 -1.36 0.84 -5.44
C LEU A 38 -0.91 1.26 -6.86
N GLU A 39 -1.27 2.46 -7.33
CA GLU A 39 -0.75 3.02 -8.59
C GLU A 39 0.70 3.50 -8.44
#